data_AF-A0A6G3WIF0-F1
#
_entry.id   AF-A0A6G3WIF0-F1
#
_cell.length_a   1.000
_cell.length_b   1.000
_cell.length_c   1.000
_cell.angle_alpha   90.00
_cell.angle_beta   90.00
_cell.angle_gamma   90.00
#
_symmetry.space_group_name_H-M   'P 1'
#
loop_
_entity.id
_entity.type
_entity.pdbx_description
1 polymer ?
#
loop_
_entity_poly.entity_id
_entity_poly.type
_entity_poly.pdbx_seq_one_letter_code
_entity_poly.pdbx_strand_id
1 'polypeptide(L)'
;VHTSEMADPYPYLLGGELLLSAGVLLTDPDHYVGRLVEAGAAALGFGVRPVHETVPAALIEACDRQGLPLLEVGPETPFTTIAR
;
A
#
# COMPACT_ATOMS: atom_id res chain seq x y z
N VAL A 1 -10.60 6.87 14.96
CA VAL A 1 -9.13 6.66 14.92
C VAL A 1 -8.64 7.27 13.61
N HIS A 2 -7.59 8.09 13.65
CA HIS A 2 -6.90 8.58 12.46
C HIS A 2 -5.61 7.77 12.35
N THR A 3 -5.56 6.82 11.42
CA THR A 3 -4.35 6.05 11.13
C THR A 3 -3.47 6.89 10.22
N SER A 4 -2.26 7.20 10.70
CA SER A 4 -1.22 7.83 9.89
C SER A 4 -0.50 6.77 9.07
N GLU A 5 0.00 7.17 7.90
CA GLU A 5 0.92 6.36 7.10
C GLU A 5 2.18 6.00 7.91
N MET A 6 2.76 4.85 7.61
CA MET A 6 4.01 4.37 8.20
C MET A 6 4.99 4.02 7.09
N ALA A 7 6.26 4.42 7.26
CA ALA A 7 7.31 4.10 6.29
C ALA A 7 7.65 2.59 6.26
N ASP A 8 7.55 1.92 7.41
CA ASP A 8 7.65 0.46 7.52
C ASP A 8 6.52 -0.07 8.42
N PRO A 9 5.44 -0.63 7.84
CA PRO A 9 4.33 -1.18 8.60
C PRO A 9 4.59 -2.61 9.11
N TYR A 10 5.67 -3.28 8.66
CA TYR A 10 5.94 -4.70 8.96
C TYR A 10 5.80 -5.09 10.45
N PRO A 11 6.32 -4.33 11.43
CA PRO A 11 6.26 -4.75 12.83
C PRO A 11 4.85 -4.88 13.42
N TYR A 12 3.84 -4.36 12.72
CA TYR A 12 2.45 -4.29 13.17
C TYR A 12 1.50 -5.19 12.39
N LEU A 13 2.00 -5.83 11.32
CA LEU A 13 1.23 -6.73 10.49
C LEU A 13 1.21 -8.14 11.10
N LEU A 14 0.05 -8.78 11.03
CA LEU A 14 -0.24 -10.12 11.52
C LEU A 14 -0.46 -11.12 10.36
N GLY A 15 -0.53 -10.64 9.12
CA GLY A 15 -0.72 -11.42 7.91
C GLY A 15 -2.18 -11.47 7.45
N GLY A 16 -2.37 -11.59 6.14
CA GLY A 16 -3.67 -11.63 5.48
C GLY A 16 -4.35 -10.27 5.32
N GLU A 17 -3.73 -9.17 5.76
CA GLU A 17 -4.35 -7.85 5.66
C GLU A 17 -4.30 -7.27 4.25
N LEU A 18 -5.33 -6.50 3.91
CA LEU A 18 -5.27 -5.49 2.86
C LEU A 18 -4.71 -4.21 3.49
N LEU A 19 -3.50 -3.81 3.09
CA LEU A 19 -2.94 -2.54 3.51
C LEU A 19 -3.45 -1.43 2.58
N LEU A 20 -3.84 -0.28 3.15
CA LEU A 20 -4.18 0.91 2.38
C LEU A 20 -3.12 1.99 2.62
N SER A 21 -2.57 2.55 1.54
CA SER A 21 -1.55 3.60 1.60
C SER A 21 -1.79 4.69 0.56
N ALA A 22 -1.60 5.94 0.92
CA ALA A 22 -1.53 7.09 0.02
C ALA A 22 -0.08 7.37 -0.46
N GLY A 23 0.89 6.56 -0.06
CA GLY A 23 2.28 6.66 -0.51
C GLY A 23 3.01 7.93 -0.05
N VAL A 24 2.59 8.55 1.07
CA VAL A 24 3.19 9.80 1.60
C VAL A 24 4.65 9.58 2.02
N LEU A 25 4.97 8.39 2.53
CA LEU A 25 6.28 8.02 3.04
C LEU A 25 7.02 7.03 2.12
N LEU A 26 6.52 6.81 0.89
CA LEU A 26 7.08 5.84 -0.04
C LEU A 26 8.34 6.40 -0.71
N THR A 27 9.51 5.97 -0.25
CA THR A 27 10.82 6.35 -0.80
C THR A 27 11.50 5.21 -1.57
N ASP A 28 11.24 3.97 -1.16
CA ASP A 28 11.79 2.75 -1.77
C ASP A 28 10.66 1.73 -1.95
N PRO A 29 10.03 1.68 -3.13
CA PRO A 29 8.91 0.76 -3.39
C PRO A 29 9.29 -0.72 -3.26
N ASP A 30 10.51 -1.08 -3.66
CA ASP A 30 10.97 -2.48 -3.60
C ASP A 30 11.14 -2.94 -2.16
N HIS A 31 11.77 -2.11 -1.33
CA HIS A 31 11.87 -2.41 0.09
C HIS A 31 10.49 -2.46 0.74
N TYR A 32 9.64 -1.47 0.47
CA TYR A 32 8.31 -1.37 1.05
C TYR A 32 7.45 -2.60 0.74
N VAL A 33 7.34 -2.99 -0.54
CA VAL A 33 6.57 -4.19 -0.95
C VAL A 33 7.19 -5.45 -0.36
N GLY A 34 8.52 -5.56 -0.29
CA GLY A 34 9.19 -6.69 0.31
C GLY A 34 8.81 -6.90 1.77
N ARG A 35 8.68 -5.81 2.52
CA ARG A 35 8.22 -5.83 3.92
C ARG A 35 6.76 -6.27 4.05
N LEU A 36 5.89 -5.86 3.13
CA LEU A 36 4.49 -6.31 3.12
C LEU A 36 4.37 -7.81 2.84
N VAL A 37 5.12 -8.30 1.85
CA VAL A 37 5.14 -9.72 1.50
C VAL A 37 5.75 -10.56 2.62
N GLU A 38 6.84 -10.10 3.25
CA GLU A 38 7.47 -10.77 4.39
C GLU A 38 6.49 -10.88 5.58
N ALA A 39 5.68 -9.85 5.81
CA ALA A 39 4.62 -9.86 6.82
C ALA A 39 3.39 -10.72 6.43
N GLY A 40 3.30 -11.20 5.19
CA GLY A 40 2.18 -12.00 4.70
C GLY A 40 0.95 -11.17 4.35
N ALA A 41 1.09 -9.89 3.99
CA ALA A 41 -0.02 -9.07 3.51
C ALA A 41 -0.72 -9.72 2.29
N ALA A 42 -2.04 -9.62 2.25
CA ALA A 42 -2.83 -10.20 1.15
C ALA A 42 -2.83 -9.31 -0.10
N ALA A 43 -2.77 -7.99 0.08
CA ALA A 43 -2.78 -7.01 -1.01
C ALA A 43 -2.38 -5.60 -0.51
N LEU A 44 -2.03 -4.73 -1.46
CA LEU A 44 -1.83 -3.30 -1.25
C LEU A 44 -2.87 -2.51 -2.06
N GLY A 45 -3.67 -1.67 -1.39
CA GLY A 45 -4.50 -0.66 -2.01
C GLY A 45 -3.79 0.71 -1.96
N PHE A 46 -3.59 1.31 -3.13
CA PHE A 46 -2.84 2.56 -3.27
C PHE A 46 -3.74 3.73 -3.69
N GLY A 47 -3.84 4.75 -2.84
CA GLY A 47 -4.60 5.98 -3.11
C GLY A 47 -3.82 6.95 -3.98
N VAL A 48 -4.30 7.22 -5.19
CA VAL A 48 -3.60 8.04 -6.19
C VAL A 48 -3.88 9.53 -6.10
N ARG A 49 -4.53 10.05 -5.05
CA ARG A 49 -4.68 11.50 -4.80
C ARG A 49 -4.86 11.76 -3.30
N PRO A 50 -4.44 12.94 -2.80
CA PRO A 50 -3.84 14.06 -3.53
C PRO A 50 -2.32 13.95 -3.73
N VAL A 51 -1.69 12.91 -3.19
CA VAL A 51 -0.21 12.81 -3.10
C VAL A 51 0.41 12.43 -4.45
N HIS A 52 -0.23 11.50 -5.15
CA HIS A 52 0.17 11.06 -6.48
C HIS A 52 -0.90 11.51 -7.48
N GLU A 53 -0.72 11.22 -8.77
CA GLU A 53 -1.79 11.32 -9.79
C GLU A 53 -2.21 9.94 -10.31
N THR A 54 -1.27 9.00 -10.32
CA THR A 54 -1.42 7.59 -10.67
C THR A 54 -0.54 6.75 -9.73
N VAL A 55 -0.67 5.43 -9.76
CA VAL A 55 0.26 4.58 -9.00
C VAL A 55 1.67 4.72 -9.61
N PRO A 56 2.72 4.94 -8.79
CA PRO A 56 4.10 5.00 -9.30
C PRO A 56 4.50 3.71 -10.03
N ALA A 57 5.09 3.83 -11.22
CA ALA A 57 5.50 2.67 -12.02
C ALA A 57 6.42 1.70 -11.26
N ALA A 58 7.37 2.26 -10.49
CA ALA A 58 8.27 1.46 -9.65
C ALA A 58 7.52 0.64 -8.57
N LEU A 59 6.37 1.12 -8.08
CA LEU A 59 5.54 0.36 -7.14
C LEU A 59 4.79 -0.78 -7.85
N ILE A 60 4.29 -0.55 -9.06
CA ILE A 60 3.68 -1.58 -9.90
C ILE A 60 4.70 -2.71 -10.16
N GLU A 61 5.90 -2.35 -10.61
CA GLU A 61 6.98 -3.30 -10.87
C GLU A 61 7.42 -4.06 -9.62
N ALA A 62 7.46 -3.41 -8.46
CA ALA A 62 7.75 -4.06 -7.17
C ALA A 62 6.70 -5.12 -6.81
N CYS A 63 5.42 -4.74 -6.86
CA CYS A 63 4.29 -5.61 -6.61
C CYS A 63 4.26 -6.81 -7.57
N ASP A 64 4.45 -6.58 -8.87
CA ASP A 64 4.49 -7.64 -9.88
C ASP A 64 5.62 -8.64 -9.64
N ARG A 65 6.84 -8.17 -9.36
CA ARG A 65 7.99 -9.05 -9.10
C ARG A 65 7.82 -9.89 -7.84
N GLN A 66 7.18 -9.34 -6.81
CA GLN A 66 7.02 -10.00 -5.52
C GLN A 66 5.68 -10.73 -5.37
N GLY A 67 4.80 -10.65 -6.37
CA GLY A 67 3.51 -11.33 -6.39
C GLY A 67 2.49 -10.76 -5.40
N LEU A 68 2.62 -9.48 -5.03
CA LEU A 68 1.66 -8.80 -4.15
C LEU A 68 0.58 -8.11 -4.99
N PRO A 69 -0.70 -8.49 -4.88
CA PRO A 69 -1.77 -7.80 -5.58
C PRO A 69 -1.82 -6.31 -5.24
N LEU A 70 -1.91 -5.48 -6.27
CA LEU A 70 -1.95 -4.03 -6.17
C LEU A 70 -3.28 -3.51 -6.73
N LEU A 71 -4.00 -2.73 -5.93
CA LEU A 71 -5.25 -2.09 -6.32
C LEU A 71 -5.08 -0.58 -6.33
N GLU A 72 -5.39 0.05 -7.46
CA GLU A 72 -5.53 1.50 -7.49
C GLU A 72 -6.84 1.91 -6.80
N VAL A 73 -6.75 2.83 -5.85
CA VAL A 73 -7.88 3.43 -5.15
C VAL A 73 -8.07 4.85 -5.66
N GLY A 74 -9.18 5.05 -6.37
CA GLY A 74 -9.54 6.34 -6.92
C GLY A 74 -9.85 7.40 -5.84
N PRO A 75 -9.71 8.69 -6.19
CA PRO A 75 -9.92 9.84 -5.29
C PRO A 75 -11.32 9.91 -4.66
N GLU A 76 -12.33 9.39 -5.36
CA GLU A 76 -13.72 9.39 -4.92
C GLU A 76 -14.03 8.29 -3.89
N THR A 77 -13.05 7.42 -3.59
CA THR A 77 -13.20 6.28 -2.68
C THR A 77 -12.37 6.50 -1.41
N PRO A 78 -12.97 6.98 -0.32
CA PRO A 78 -12.29 7.06 0.97
C PRO A 78 -11.82 5.69 1.44
N PHE A 79 -10.63 5.61 2.03
CA PHE A 79 -10.12 4.35 2.61
C PHE A 79 -11.05 3.77 3.68
N THR A 80 -11.78 4.62 4.42
CA THR A 80 -12.78 4.19 5.41
C THR A 80 -13.99 3.48 4.80
N THR A 81 -14.23 3.63 3.50
CA THR A 81 -15.27 2.86 2.77
C THR A 81 -14.78 1.45 2.46
N ILE A 82 -13.47 1.26 2.23
CA ILE A 82 -12.87 -0.04 1.93
C ILE A 82 -12.66 -0.86 3.20
N ALA A 83 -12.26 -0.21 4.30
CA ALA A 83 -11.95 -0.86 5.57
C ALA A 83 -13.20 -1.23 6.42
N ARG A 84 -14.40 -1.29 5.83
CA ARG A 84 -15.66 -1.61 6.51
C ARG A 84 -16.10 -3.05 6.31
#